data_AF-A0A1M7SQP9-F1
#
_entry.id   AF-A0A1M7SQP9-F1
#
_cell.length_a   1.000
_cell.length_b   1.000
_cell.length_c   1.000
_cell.angle_alpha   90.00
_cell.angle_beta   90.00
_cell.angle_gamma   90.00
#
_symmetry.space_group_name_H-M   'P 1'
#
loop_
_entity.id
_entity.type
_entity.pdbx_description
1 polymer ?
#
loop_
_entity_poly.entity_id
_entity_poly.type
_entity_poly.pdbx_seq_one_letter_code
_entity_poly.pdbx_strand_id
1 'polypeptide(L)'
;METLEFSDGEKIIEKDDRKPYIYIIKTGTVKAIVGGYETLVSSDQAADMVEVFGLEALVGEPYSETCIAVGAVKVIRCEKNEFLDIYAKTEVGKNALKNFMKRTAKALGWI
;
A
#
# COMPACT_ATOMS: atom_id res chain seq x y z
N MET A 1 1.11 13.74 -7.73
CA MET A 1 0.14 12.88 -7.04
C MET A 1 -1.16 12.91 -7.80
N GLU A 2 -1.80 11.76 -7.95
CA GLU A 2 -3.08 11.63 -8.66
C GLU A 2 -3.98 10.62 -7.94
N THR A 3 -5.30 10.74 -8.15
CA THR A 3 -6.25 9.75 -7.66
C THR A 3 -6.54 8.74 -8.75
N LEU A 4 -6.45 7.45 -8.42
CA LEU A 4 -6.80 6.35 -9.30
C LEU A 4 -7.97 5.56 -8.72
N GLU A 5 -8.80 5.04 -9.62
CA GLU A 5 -9.94 4.18 -9.30
C GLU A 5 -9.75 2.83 -9.98
N PHE A 6 -10.08 1.76 -9.25
CA PHE A 6 -9.95 0.38 -9.69
C PHE A 6 -11.27 -0.35 -9.42
N SER A 7 -11.68 -1.14 -10.39
CA SER A 7 -12.81 -2.06 -10.34
C SER A 7 -12.42 -3.36 -9.65
N ASP A 8 -13.42 -4.13 -9.24
CA ASP A 8 -13.20 -5.43 -8.61
C ASP A 8 -12.31 -6.35 -9.45
N GLY A 9 -11.30 -6.95 -8.82
CA GLY A 9 -10.36 -7.85 -9.47
C GLY A 9 -9.23 -7.17 -10.26
N GLU A 10 -9.23 -5.84 -10.40
CA GLU A 10 -8.15 -5.14 -11.09
C GLU A 10 -6.84 -5.17 -10.29
N LYS A 11 -5.73 -5.44 -10.98
CA LYS A 11 -4.39 -5.44 -10.38
C LYS A 11 -3.87 -4.02 -10.28
N ILE A 12 -3.52 -3.59 -9.06
CA ILE A 12 -3.00 -2.24 -8.78
C ILE A 12 -1.48 -2.22 -8.89
N ILE A 13 -0.80 -3.16 -8.24
CA ILE A 13 0.64 -3.42 -8.38
C ILE A 13 0.91 -4.91 -8.51
N GLU A 14 2.01 -5.24 -9.15
CA GLU A 14 2.45 -6.61 -9.40
C GLU A 14 3.78 -6.86 -8.70
N LYS A 15 3.94 -8.04 -8.08
CA LYS A 15 5.22 -8.46 -7.54
C LYS A 15 6.30 -8.42 -8.62
N ASP A 16 7.51 -8.06 -8.22
CA ASP A 16 8.71 -7.95 -9.05
C ASP A 16 8.67 -6.81 -10.09
N ASP A 17 7.54 -6.12 -10.26
CA ASP A 17 7.50 -4.86 -11.00
C ASP A 17 8.34 -3.80 -10.28
N ARG A 18 9.13 -3.06 -11.07
CA ARG A 18 9.88 -1.91 -10.58
C ARG A 18 9.22 -0.63 -11.07
N LYS A 19 8.49 0.04 -10.18
CA LYS A 19 7.85 1.32 -10.47
C LYS A 19 8.14 2.34 -9.36
N PRO A 20 8.25 3.63 -9.68
CA PRO A 20 8.60 4.67 -8.71
C PRO A 20 7.38 5.16 -7.88
N TYR A 21 6.33 4.35 -7.75
CA TYR A 21 5.04 4.79 -7.22
C TYR A 21 4.69 4.11 -5.90
N ILE A 22 4.10 4.91 -5.02
CA ILE A 22 3.54 4.52 -3.73
C ILE A 22 2.05 4.81 -3.77
N TYR A 23 1.27 3.93 -3.15
CA TYR A 23 -0.18 3.99 -3.20
C TYR A 23 -0.75 4.09 -1.79
N ILE A 24 -1.70 5.00 -1.61
CA ILE A 24 -2.40 5.25 -0.35
C ILE A 24 -3.87 4.94 -0.57
N ILE A 25 -4.44 4.02 0.21
CA ILE A 25 -5.87 3.68 0.09
C ILE A 25 -6.71 4.83 0.64
N LYS A 26 -7.59 5.36 -0.23
CA LYS A 26 -8.59 6.36 0.15
C LYS A 26 -9.87 5.71 0.63
N THR A 27 -10.38 4.75 -0.15
CA THR A 27 -11.61 4.00 0.12
C THR A 27 -11.51 2.60 -0.50
N GLY A 28 -12.16 1.63 0.12
CA GLY A 28 -12.29 0.27 -0.39
C GLY A 28 -11.27 -0.71 0.21
N THR A 29 -11.26 -1.92 -0.34
CA THR A 29 -10.44 -3.04 0.15
C THR A 29 -9.49 -3.54 -0.93
N VAL A 30 -8.25 -3.79 -0.56
CA VAL A 30 -7.21 -4.34 -1.43
C VAL A 30 -6.76 -5.69 -0.86
N LYS A 31 -6.69 -6.70 -1.72
CA LYS A 31 -6.03 -7.97 -1.40
C LYS A 31 -4.55 -7.86 -1.74
N ALA A 32 -3.70 -7.91 -0.73
CA ALA A 32 -2.24 -7.95 -0.87
C ALA A 32 -1.75 -9.39 -0.74
N ILE A 33 -0.89 -9.81 -1.67
CA ILE A 33 -0.31 -11.15 -1.74
C ILE A 33 1.21 -11.04 -1.59
N VAL A 34 1.75 -11.54 -0.47
CA VAL A 34 3.17 -11.47 -0.12
C VAL A 34 3.69 -12.88 0.14
N GLY A 35 4.66 -13.35 -0.65
CA GLY A 35 5.28 -14.67 -0.41
C GLY A 35 4.29 -15.86 -0.35
N GLY A 36 3.16 -15.77 -1.05
CA GLY A 36 2.10 -16.79 -1.02
C GLY A 36 1.06 -16.62 0.09
N TYR A 37 1.23 -15.64 0.98
CA TYR A 37 0.24 -15.26 1.99
C TYR A 37 -0.65 -14.14 1.46
N GLU A 38 -1.97 -14.33 1.58
CA GLU A 38 -2.96 -13.32 1.23
C GLU A 38 -3.45 -12.57 2.48
N THR A 39 -3.61 -11.25 2.37
CA THR A 39 -4.19 -10.42 3.42
C THR A 39 -5.08 -9.34 2.82
N LEU A 40 -6.18 -9.01 3.50
CA LEU A 40 -7.07 -7.91 3.11
C LEU A 40 -6.66 -6.66 3.86
N VAL A 41 -6.54 -5.57 3.11
CA VAL A 41 -6.12 -4.25 3.60
C VAL A 41 -7.22 -3.26 3.21
N SER A 42 -7.80 -2.55 4.18
CA SER A 42 -8.85 -1.57 3.91
C SER A 42 -8.66 -0.30 4.71
N SER A 43 -9.17 0.81 4.18
CA SER A 43 -9.20 2.12 4.84
C SER A 43 -10.22 2.20 6.00
N ASP A 44 -11.08 1.19 6.14
CA ASP A 44 -12.29 1.28 6.94
C ASP A 44 -12.09 0.83 8.40
N GLN A 45 -10.86 0.43 8.76
CA GLN A 45 -10.55 -0.18 10.06
C GLN A 45 -10.32 0.84 11.19
N ALA A 46 -10.05 2.12 10.89
CA ALA A 46 -10.10 3.28 11.80
C ALA A 46 -9.70 4.54 11.03
N ALA A 47 -10.25 5.71 11.39
CA ALA A 47 -9.94 7.00 10.76
C ALA A 47 -8.44 7.38 10.77
N ASP A 48 -7.65 6.76 11.67
CA ASP A 48 -6.21 7.04 11.85
C ASP A 48 -5.29 5.97 11.22
N MET A 49 -5.86 4.93 10.60
CA MET A 49 -5.11 3.85 9.94
C MET A 49 -5.16 4.03 8.43
N VAL A 50 -4.32 4.94 7.95
CA VAL A 50 -4.08 5.07 6.52
C VAL A 50 -3.20 3.91 6.07
N GLU A 51 -3.75 3.11 5.17
CA GLU A 51 -3.07 1.96 4.61
C GLU A 51 -2.35 2.32 3.31
N VAL A 52 -1.11 1.85 3.20
CA VAL A 52 -0.22 2.10 2.06
C VAL A 52 0.40 0.81 1.57
N PHE A 53 0.79 0.79 0.30
CA PHE A 53 1.53 -0.31 -0.32
C PHE A 53 2.50 0.22 -1.40
N GLY A 54 3.44 -0.64 -1.80
CA GLY A 54 4.51 -0.27 -2.73
C GLY A 54 5.60 0.63 -2.14
N LEU A 55 5.86 0.51 -0.83
CA LEU A 55 6.88 1.31 -0.14
C LEU A 55 8.31 1.00 -0.61
N GLU A 56 8.53 -0.11 -1.30
CA GLU A 56 9.80 -0.47 -1.94
C GLU A 56 10.26 0.61 -2.94
N ALA A 57 9.32 1.34 -3.53
CA ALA A 57 9.62 2.49 -4.39
C ALA A 57 10.41 3.60 -3.66
N LEU A 58 10.34 3.69 -2.31
CA LEU A 58 11.15 4.64 -1.53
C LEU A 58 12.65 4.35 -1.61
N VAL A 59 13.02 3.07 -1.69
CA VAL A 59 14.40 2.60 -1.74
C VAL A 59 14.82 2.15 -3.15
N GLY A 60 13.89 2.19 -4.12
CA GLY A 60 14.15 1.81 -5.51
C GLY A 60 14.15 0.30 -5.73
N GLU A 61 13.61 -0.48 -4.80
CA GLU A 61 13.49 -1.93 -4.92
C GLU A 61 12.22 -2.33 -5.70
N PRO A 62 12.18 -3.52 -6.31
CA PRO A 62 10.96 -4.08 -6.90
C PRO A 62 9.89 -4.30 -5.83
N TYR A 63 8.61 -4.32 -6.23
CA TYR A 63 7.53 -4.62 -5.31
C TYR A 63 7.62 -6.04 -4.75
N SER A 64 7.48 -6.19 -3.44
CA SER A 64 7.46 -7.50 -2.78
C SER A 64 6.09 -8.19 -2.83
N GLU A 65 5.07 -7.45 -3.23
CA GLU A 65 3.66 -7.85 -3.14
C GLU A 65 2.88 -7.57 -4.42
N THR A 66 1.87 -8.40 -4.67
CA THR A 66 0.84 -8.14 -5.69
C THR A 66 -0.42 -7.63 -4.98
N CYS A 67 -0.95 -6.49 -5.41
CA CYS A 67 -2.16 -5.90 -4.85
C CYS A 67 -3.30 -5.93 -5.88
N ILE A 68 -4.46 -6.44 -5.47
CA ILE A 68 -5.65 -6.58 -6.31
C ILE A 68 -6.83 -5.90 -5.61
N ALA A 69 -7.61 -5.12 -6.34
CA ALA A 69 -8.81 -4.49 -5.82
C ALA A 69 -9.88 -5.54 -5.46
N VAL A 70 -10.54 -5.35 -4.32
CA VAL A 70 -11.69 -6.14 -3.86
C VAL A 70 -12.87 -5.18 -3.74
N GLY A 71 -13.78 -5.25 -4.71
CA GLY A 71 -14.78 -4.21 -4.95
C GLY A 71 -14.17 -2.94 -5.55
N ALA A 72 -14.92 -1.83 -5.48
CA ALA A 72 -14.45 -0.53 -5.93
C ALA A 72 -13.40 0.03 -4.97
N VAL A 73 -12.21 0.35 -5.50
CA VAL A 73 -11.09 0.88 -4.73
C VAL A 73 -10.67 2.22 -5.28
N LYS A 74 -10.41 3.17 -4.38
CA LYS A 74 -9.81 4.46 -4.70
C LYS A 74 -8.48 4.60 -3.97
N VAL A 75 -7.45 5.02 -4.69
CA VAL A 75 -6.11 5.25 -4.12
C VAL A 75 -5.55 6.60 -4.55
N ILE A 76 -4.64 7.16 -3.76
CA ILE A 76 -3.71 8.17 -4.25
C ILE A 76 -2.45 7.46 -4.73
N ARG A 77 -2.05 7.69 -5.97
CA ARG A 77 -0.72 7.37 -6.49
C ARG A 77 0.20 8.58 -6.30
N CYS A 78 1.37 8.35 -5.73
CA CYS A 78 2.36 9.39 -5.48
C CYS A 78 3.78 8.88 -5.73
N GLU A 79 4.67 9.77 -6.13
CA GLU A 79 6.11 9.48 -6.21
C GLU A 79 6.77 9.61 -4.83
N LYS A 80 7.99 9.11 -4.70
CA LYS A 80 8.79 9.15 -3.46
C LYS A 80 8.76 10.50 -2.74
N ASN A 81 9.09 11.59 -3.45
CA ASN A 81 9.18 12.91 -2.84
C ASN A 81 7.81 13.43 -2.40
N GLU A 82 6.76 13.12 -3.16
CA GLU A 82 5.39 13.50 -2.83
C GLU A 82 4.89 12.75 -1.60
N PHE A 83 5.20 11.46 -1.50
CA PHE A 83 4.88 10.66 -0.33
C PHE A 83 5.59 11.15 0.93
N LEU A 84 6.90 11.46 0.83
CA LEU A 84 7.67 12.00 1.95
C LEU A 84 7.12 13.35 2.43
N ASP A 85 6.65 14.18 1.52
CA ASP A 85 5.99 15.44 1.82
C ASP A 85 4.69 15.24 2.61
N ILE A 86 3.88 14.25 2.25
CA ILE A 86 2.66 13.86 2.98
C ILE A 86 3.04 13.29 4.36
N TYR A 87 4.02 12.39 4.40
CA TYR A 87 4.50 11.74 5.60
C TYR A 87 5.04 12.73 6.63
N ALA A 88 5.83 13.73 6.19
CA ALA A 88 6.44 14.71 7.07
C ALA A 88 5.41 15.67 7.70
N LYS A 89 4.29 15.89 7.02
CA LYS A 89 3.27 16.87 7.42
C LYS A 89 2.14 16.25 8.24
N THR A 90 2.05 14.93 8.36
CA THR A 90 0.88 14.25 8.94
C THR A 90 1.26 13.04 9.80
N GLU A 91 0.54 12.77 10.91
CA GLU A 91 0.72 11.55 11.72
C GLU A 91 0.45 10.25 10.95
N VAL A 92 -0.31 10.38 9.85
CA VAL A 92 -0.62 9.35 8.83
C VAL A 92 0.62 8.61 8.34
N GLY A 93 1.74 9.31 8.13
CA GLY A 93 2.97 8.69 7.66
C GLY A 93 3.49 7.62 8.62
N LYS A 94 3.60 7.96 9.91
CA LYS A 94 4.18 7.07 10.93
C LYS A 94 3.38 5.79 11.12
N ASN A 95 2.04 5.88 11.02
CA ASN A 95 1.17 4.71 11.11
C ASN A 95 1.26 3.82 9.88
N ALA A 96 1.38 4.41 8.69
CA ALA A 96 1.52 3.67 7.43
C ALA A 96 2.79 2.79 7.41
N LEU A 97 3.93 3.34 7.82
CA LEU A 97 5.19 2.57 7.91
C LEU A 97 5.09 1.44 8.94
N LYS A 98 4.48 1.72 10.09
CA LYS A 98 4.28 0.76 11.18
C LYS A 98 3.40 -0.41 10.73
N ASN A 99 2.32 -0.14 10.01
CA ASN A 99 1.40 -1.18 9.53
C ASN A 99 2.07 -2.04 8.44
N PHE A 100 2.82 -1.43 7.52
CA PHE A 100 3.63 -2.18 6.56
C PHE A 100 4.64 -3.09 7.27
N MET A 101 5.47 -2.53 8.17
CA MET A 101 6.45 -3.32 8.93
C MET A 101 5.79 -4.49 9.67
N LYS A 102 4.60 -4.30 10.23
CA LYS A 102 3.83 -5.35 10.91
C LYS A 102 3.37 -6.44 9.94
N ARG A 103 2.87 -6.08 8.76
CA ARG A 103 2.47 -7.05 7.72
C ARG A 103 3.68 -7.86 7.22
N THR A 104 4.77 -7.18 6.90
CA THR A 104 6.00 -7.83 6.43
C THR A 104 6.58 -8.76 7.47
N ALA A 105 6.67 -8.33 8.74
CA ALA A 105 7.18 -9.17 9.82
C ALA A 105 6.32 -10.43 10.04
N LYS A 106 4.99 -10.31 9.95
CA LYS A 106 4.07 -11.46 10.02
C LYS A 106 4.24 -12.41 8.83
N ALA A 107 4.37 -11.87 7.61
CA ALA A 107 4.59 -12.68 6.42
C ALA A 107 5.94 -13.42 6.43
N LEU A 108 6.95 -12.84 7.07
CA LEU A 108 8.28 -13.45 7.25
C LEU A 108 8.38 -14.35 8.49
N GLY A 109 7.30 -14.52 9.26
CA GLY A 109 7.27 -15.38 10.45
C GLY A 109 8.08 -14.87 11.64
N TRP A 110 8.35 -13.57 11.72
CA TRP A 110 9.10 -12.95 12.83
C TRP A 110 8.22 -12.67 14.06
N ILE A 111 6.90 -12.59 13.88
CA ILE A 111 5.87 -12.36 14.91
C ILE A 111 4.56 -13.07 14.55
#